data_AF-A0A7V2U1S3-F1
#
_entry.id   AF-A0A7V2U1S3-F1
#
_cell.length_a   1.000
_cell.length_b   1.000
_cell.length_c   1.000
_cell.angle_alpha   90.00
_cell.angle_beta   90.00
_cell.angle_gamma   90.00
#
_symmetry.space_group_name_H-M   'P 1'
#
loop_
_entity.id
_entity.type
_entity.pdbx_description
1 polymer ?
#
loop_
_entity_poly.entity_id
_entity_poly.type
_entity_poly.pdbx_seq_one_letter_code
_entity_poly.pdbx_strand_id
1 'polypeptide(L)'
;MTGAVLADESRFDGLFESFSRRFFPEFYPPRVPDRLLHLLFKAQAWAESGFRPGAVSPCGAKGLMQIMPATATELIQDPRFKVLKGNLFDPETNICLGIGYDRMQYERFPEIPEAEERLKFMLAAYNCGRGYVNAALRLARQHEFGFVPLACVPGKWQTWKFASPRLADPECAVLGKKPDFMQVWQYVEKVWKKYEEYRRASRGAR
;
A
#
# COMPACT_ATOMS: atom_id res chain seq x y z
N MET A 1 -15.46 -26.42 -4.64
CA MET A 1 -15.88 -25.16 -3.97
C MET A 1 -15.08 -23.93 -4.43
N THR A 2 -14.18 -24.04 -5.42
CA THR A 2 -13.20 -22.99 -5.80
C THR A 2 -13.69 -22.00 -6.87
N GLY A 3 -14.69 -22.36 -7.69
CA GLY A 3 -15.15 -21.49 -8.79
C GLY A 3 -15.98 -20.27 -8.36
N ALA A 4 -16.81 -20.40 -7.32
CA ALA A 4 -17.68 -19.32 -6.85
C ALA A 4 -16.92 -18.24 -6.06
N VAL A 5 -15.88 -18.62 -5.30
CA VAL A 5 -15.05 -17.68 -4.53
C VAL A 5 -14.22 -16.81 -5.49
N LEU A 6 -13.66 -17.39 -6.56
CA LEU A 6 -12.89 -16.64 -7.56
C LEU A 6 -13.75 -15.68 -8.39
N ALA A 7 -15.00 -16.05 -8.68
CA ALA A 7 -15.95 -15.19 -9.39
C ALA A 7 -16.40 -13.96 -8.56
N ASP A 8 -16.45 -14.10 -7.22
CA ASP A 8 -16.79 -12.98 -6.33
C ASP A 8 -15.63 -11.99 -6.16
N GLU A 9 -14.38 -12.47 -6.18
CA GLU A 9 -13.17 -11.62 -6.10
C GLU A 9 -12.93 -10.79 -7.37
N SER A 10 -13.45 -11.20 -8.53
CA SER A 10 -13.24 -10.48 -9.80
C SER A 10 -14.20 -9.32 -10.05
N ARG A 11 -15.28 -9.19 -9.26
CA ARG A 11 -16.33 -8.18 -9.49
C ARG A 11 -15.85 -6.72 -9.41
N PHE A 12 -14.66 -6.50 -8.84
CA PHE A 12 -14.04 -5.18 -8.69
C PHE A 12 -12.82 -4.96 -9.59
N ASP A 13 -12.45 -5.93 -10.42
CA ASP A 13 -11.19 -5.88 -11.19
C ASP A 13 -11.13 -4.66 -12.12
N GLY A 14 -12.25 -4.31 -12.76
CA GLY A 14 -12.34 -3.11 -13.61
C GLY A 14 -12.11 -1.81 -12.83
N LEU A 15 -12.56 -1.73 -11.56
CA LEU A 15 -12.32 -0.56 -10.70
C LEU A 15 -10.85 -0.47 -10.30
N PHE A 16 -10.26 -1.59 -9.86
CA PHE A 16 -8.84 -1.64 -9.54
C PHE A 16 -7.99 -1.27 -10.75
N GLU A 17 -8.27 -1.80 -11.94
CA GLU A 17 -7.53 -1.45 -13.15
C GLU A 17 -7.66 0.03 -13.51
N SER A 18 -8.89 0.56 -13.54
CA SER A 18 -9.17 1.95 -13.88
C SER A 18 -8.43 2.93 -12.96
N PHE A 19 -8.58 2.76 -11.64
CA PHE A 19 -7.95 3.66 -10.67
C PHE A 19 -6.44 3.47 -10.58
N SER A 20 -5.93 2.25 -10.77
CA SER A 20 -4.48 2.04 -10.87
C SER A 20 -3.88 2.81 -12.04
N ARG A 21 -4.49 2.76 -13.22
CA ARG A 21 -4.04 3.52 -14.39
C ARG A 21 -4.11 5.04 -14.16
N ARG A 22 -5.14 5.50 -13.46
CA ARG A 22 -5.32 6.91 -13.13
C ARG A 22 -4.23 7.43 -12.18
N PHE A 23 -3.94 6.70 -11.10
CA PHE A 23 -3.04 7.17 -10.05
C PHE A 23 -1.58 6.77 -10.24
N PHE A 24 -1.32 5.68 -10.97
CA PHE A 24 0.02 5.14 -11.23
C PHE A 24 0.27 4.95 -12.74
N PRO A 25 0.06 5.98 -13.59
CA PRO A 25 0.17 5.84 -15.03
C PRO A 25 1.55 5.35 -15.50
N GLU A 26 2.60 5.62 -14.72
CA GLU A 26 3.97 5.18 -15.01
C GLU A 26 4.15 3.65 -14.98
N PHE A 27 3.26 2.92 -14.28
CA PHE A 27 3.24 1.45 -14.27
C PHE A 27 2.44 0.84 -15.42
N TYR A 28 1.85 1.68 -16.28
CA TYR A 28 1.03 1.26 -17.43
C TYR A 28 1.53 1.89 -18.74
N PRO A 29 2.83 1.80 -19.09
CA PRO A 29 3.32 2.37 -20.33
C PRO A 29 2.63 1.69 -21.54
N PRO A 30 2.32 2.41 -22.62
CA PRO A 30 1.52 1.90 -23.74
C PRO A 30 2.02 0.59 -24.35
N ARG A 31 3.34 0.33 -24.28
CA ARG A 31 4.03 -0.75 -24.99
C ARG A 31 4.40 -1.97 -24.13
N VAL A 32 3.97 -2.05 -22.86
CA VAL A 32 4.26 -3.20 -21.98
C VAL A 32 2.97 -3.97 -21.66
N PRO A 33 2.87 -5.27 -22.01
CA PRO A 33 1.65 -6.07 -21.84
C PRO A 33 1.42 -6.62 -20.42
N ASP A 34 2.40 -6.50 -19.52
CA ASP A 34 2.33 -6.96 -18.12
C ASP A 34 1.93 -5.82 -17.15
N ARG A 35 0.70 -5.35 -17.35
CA ARG A 35 0.06 -4.24 -16.64
C ARG A 35 -0.54 -4.67 -15.30
N LEU A 36 0.24 -5.25 -14.40
CA LEU A 36 -0.31 -6.01 -13.28
C LEU A 36 -0.37 -5.27 -11.94
N LEU A 37 -0.06 -3.97 -11.87
CA LEU A 37 -0.08 -3.25 -10.58
C LEU A 37 -1.46 -3.27 -9.90
N HIS A 38 -2.56 -3.29 -10.67
CA HIS A 38 -3.91 -3.39 -10.12
C HIS A 38 -4.14 -4.66 -9.30
N LEU A 39 -3.40 -5.74 -9.59
CA LEU A 39 -3.44 -6.97 -8.78
C LEU A 39 -2.83 -6.77 -7.38
N LEU A 40 -1.92 -5.80 -7.20
CA LEU A 40 -1.39 -5.43 -5.89
C LEU A 40 -2.48 -4.80 -5.03
N PHE A 41 -3.21 -3.81 -5.58
CA PHE A 41 -4.30 -3.17 -4.86
C PHE A 41 -5.49 -4.11 -4.63
N LYS A 42 -5.75 -5.04 -5.55
CA LYS A 42 -6.68 -6.16 -5.34
C LYS A 42 -6.25 -7.02 -4.14
N ALA A 43 -4.96 -7.42 -4.09
CA ALA A 43 -4.41 -8.17 -2.98
C ALA A 43 -4.47 -7.41 -1.64
N GLN A 44 -4.29 -6.09 -1.70
CA GLN A 44 -4.44 -5.20 -0.55
C GLN A 44 -5.87 -5.18 -0.03
N ALA A 45 -6.87 -4.98 -0.89
CA ALA A 45 -8.28 -5.02 -0.50
C ALA A 45 -8.72 -6.38 0.08
N TRP A 46 -8.14 -7.48 -0.43
CA TRP A 46 -8.29 -8.80 0.17
C TRP A 46 -7.72 -8.86 1.59
N ALA A 47 -6.52 -8.32 1.80
CA ALA A 47 -5.88 -8.30 3.11
C ALA A 47 -6.64 -7.44 4.13
N GLU A 48 -7.22 -6.33 3.66
CA GLU A 48 -7.95 -5.34 4.47
C GLU A 48 -9.35 -5.80 4.89
N SER A 49 -10.18 -6.25 3.95
CA SER A 49 -11.59 -6.57 4.24
C SER A 49 -12.04 -7.95 3.79
N GLY A 50 -11.19 -8.70 3.08
CA GLY A 50 -11.63 -9.90 2.36
C GLY A 50 -12.73 -9.59 1.34
N PHE A 51 -12.64 -8.44 0.67
CA PHE A 51 -13.62 -7.92 -0.29
C PHE A 51 -15.03 -7.68 0.27
N ARG A 52 -15.16 -7.32 1.56
CA ARG A 52 -16.44 -6.96 2.20
C ARG A 52 -16.66 -5.44 2.20
N PRO A 53 -17.54 -4.88 1.34
CA PRO A 53 -17.75 -3.43 1.28
C PRO A 53 -18.36 -2.84 2.55
N GLY A 54 -19.07 -3.64 3.34
CA GLY A 54 -19.67 -3.21 4.62
C GLY A 54 -18.75 -3.34 5.83
N ALA A 55 -17.47 -3.71 5.65
CA ALA A 55 -16.57 -3.93 6.77
C ALA A 55 -16.25 -2.64 7.53
N VAL A 56 -16.26 -2.73 8.87
CA VAL A 56 -15.83 -1.67 9.79
C VAL A 56 -14.81 -2.26 10.76
N SER A 57 -13.62 -1.66 10.86
CA SER A 57 -12.61 -2.10 11.81
C SER A 57 -12.92 -1.59 13.23
N PRO A 58 -12.32 -2.20 14.28
CA PRO A 58 -12.45 -1.69 15.66
C PRO A 58 -11.97 -0.24 15.84
N CYS A 59 -11.02 0.22 15.00
CA CYS A 59 -10.53 1.60 15.02
C CYS A 59 -11.32 2.54 14.09
N GLY A 60 -12.37 2.06 13.42
CA GLY A 60 -13.29 2.88 12.64
C GLY A 60 -12.95 3.03 11.15
N ALA A 61 -12.03 2.22 10.62
CA ALA A 61 -11.76 2.11 9.19
C ALA A 61 -12.96 1.48 8.47
N LYS A 62 -13.27 1.91 7.23
CA LYS A 62 -14.50 1.51 6.53
C LYS A 62 -14.24 1.03 5.10
N GLY A 63 -15.03 0.06 4.67
CA GLY A 63 -15.14 -0.35 3.27
C GLY A 63 -14.07 -1.31 2.79
N LEU A 64 -14.00 -1.54 1.48
CA LEU A 64 -13.15 -2.56 0.86
C LEU A 64 -11.66 -2.45 1.20
N MET A 65 -11.12 -1.24 1.15
CA MET A 65 -9.74 -0.90 1.42
C MET A 65 -9.55 -0.29 2.82
N GLN A 66 -10.57 -0.35 3.69
CA GLN A 66 -10.48 0.07 5.09
C GLN A 66 -9.92 1.50 5.24
N ILE A 67 -10.57 2.47 4.59
CA ILE A 67 -10.20 3.88 4.69
C ILE A 67 -10.71 4.49 5.99
N MET A 68 -9.82 5.22 6.68
CA MET A 68 -10.18 6.04 7.83
C MET A 68 -10.96 7.29 7.39
N PRO A 69 -12.02 7.70 8.11
CA PRO A 69 -12.76 8.92 7.79
C PRO A 69 -11.89 10.19 7.73
N ALA A 70 -10.88 10.29 8.59
CA ALA A 70 -9.91 11.39 8.58
C ALA A 70 -9.08 11.40 7.28
N THR A 71 -8.60 10.24 6.84
CA THR A 71 -7.87 10.08 5.58
C THR A 71 -8.74 10.44 4.38
N ALA A 72 -10.00 10.01 4.35
CA ALA A 72 -10.94 10.42 3.31
C ALA A 72 -11.09 11.95 3.25
N THR A 73 -11.18 12.60 4.41
CA THR A 73 -11.29 14.06 4.52
C THR A 73 -10.03 14.77 4.01
N GLU A 74 -8.84 14.23 4.27
CA GLU A 74 -7.57 14.75 3.73
C GLU A 74 -7.55 14.62 2.19
N LEU A 75 -7.90 13.45 1.65
CA LEU A 75 -7.80 13.17 0.21
C LEU A 75 -8.77 13.98 -0.63
N ILE A 76 -9.99 14.24 -0.17
CA ILE A 76 -10.99 15.03 -0.94
C ILE A 76 -10.58 16.50 -1.11
N GLN A 77 -9.59 16.99 -0.37
CA GLN A 77 -9.00 18.32 -0.57
C GLN A 77 -8.15 18.37 -1.86
N ASP A 78 -7.60 17.22 -2.27
CA ASP A 78 -6.78 17.12 -3.46
C ASP A 78 -7.68 17.08 -4.72
N PRO A 79 -7.44 17.97 -5.72
CA PRO A 79 -8.21 18.01 -6.97
C PRO A 79 -8.30 16.67 -7.70
N ARG A 80 -7.32 15.77 -7.52
CA ARG A 80 -7.32 14.41 -8.09
C ARG A 80 -8.50 13.58 -7.60
N PHE A 81 -9.17 13.94 -6.51
CA PHE A 81 -10.28 13.19 -5.89
C PHE A 81 -11.64 13.88 -5.97
N LYS A 82 -11.71 15.09 -6.55
CA LYS A 82 -12.90 15.98 -6.50
C LYS A 82 -14.23 15.38 -6.98
N VAL A 83 -14.21 14.28 -7.73
CA VAL A 83 -15.40 13.67 -8.36
C VAL A 83 -16.10 12.66 -7.42
N LEU A 84 -15.48 12.26 -6.31
CA LEU A 84 -15.96 11.16 -5.48
C LEU A 84 -16.28 11.63 -4.05
N LYS A 85 -17.32 12.45 -3.93
CA LYS A 85 -17.99 12.69 -2.64
C LYS A 85 -18.96 11.55 -2.42
N GLY A 86 -18.82 10.78 -1.35
CA GLY A 86 -19.67 9.61 -1.21
C GLY A 86 -19.50 8.82 0.08
N ASN A 87 -20.30 7.76 0.14
CA ASN A 87 -20.32 6.78 1.20
C ASN A 87 -19.05 5.92 1.17
N LEU A 88 -18.32 5.80 2.28
CA LEU A 88 -17.12 4.93 2.34
C LEU A 88 -17.42 3.44 2.19
N PHE A 89 -18.68 3.02 2.25
CA PHE A 89 -19.11 1.65 1.95
C PHE A 89 -19.37 1.40 0.45
N ASP A 90 -19.39 2.46 -0.37
CA ASP A 90 -19.46 2.33 -1.82
C ASP A 90 -18.11 1.84 -2.38
N PRO A 91 -18.07 0.69 -3.09
CA PRO A 91 -16.83 0.11 -3.62
C PRO A 91 -16.01 1.05 -4.50
N GLU A 92 -16.64 1.81 -5.40
CA GLU A 92 -15.94 2.71 -6.33
C GLU A 92 -15.25 3.84 -5.57
N THR A 93 -15.99 4.52 -4.70
CA THR A 93 -15.47 5.58 -3.83
C THR A 93 -14.33 5.05 -2.96
N ASN A 94 -14.53 3.88 -2.33
CA ASN A 94 -13.56 3.33 -1.38
C ASN A 94 -12.27 2.85 -2.06
N ILE A 95 -12.37 2.18 -3.22
CA ILE A 95 -11.19 1.75 -3.98
C ILE A 95 -10.43 2.96 -4.51
N CYS A 96 -11.12 3.99 -5.00
CA CYS A 96 -10.46 5.20 -5.47
C CYS A 96 -9.67 5.90 -4.36
N LEU A 97 -10.29 6.10 -3.19
CA LEU A 97 -9.63 6.70 -2.03
C LEU A 97 -8.48 5.81 -1.53
N GLY A 98 -8.65 4.49 -1.54
CA GLY A 98 -7.61 3.50 -1.26
C GLY A 98 -6.37 3.69 -2.11
N ILE A 99 -6.50 3.50 -3.42
CA ILE A 99 -5.36 3.59 -4.35
C ILE A 99 -4.77 4.99 -4.38
N GLY A 100 -5.59 6.02 -4.21
CA GLY A 100 -5.08 7.38 -4.13
C GLY A 100 -4.33 7.69 -2.83
N TYR A 101 -4.73 7.08 -1.70
CA TYR A 101 -3.93 7.13 -0.47
C TYR A 101 -2.59 6.41 -0.65
N ASP A 102 -2.60 5.23 -1.29
CA ASP A 102 -1.38 4.53 -1.70
C ASP A 102 -0.49 5.43 -2.56
N ARG A 103 -1.06 6.11 -3.57
CA ARG A 103 -0.31 7.07 -4.40
C ARG A 103 0.34 8.17 -3.57
N MET A 104 -0.41 8.76 -2.65
CA MET A 104 0.12 9.78 -1.76
C MET A 104 1.31 9.24 -0.94
N GLN A 105 1.22 8.02 -0.40
CA GLN A 105 2.34 7.42 0.33
C GLN A 105 3.53 7.11 -0.58
N TYR A 106 3.29 6.58 -1.78
CA TYR A 106 4.33 6.28 -2.76
C TYR A 106 5.14 7.54 -3.14
N GLU A 107 4.47 8.68 -3.35
CA GLU A 107 5.11 9.98 -3.64
C GLU A 107 5.95 10.51 -2.47
N ARG A 108 5.72 10.03 -1.25
CA ARG A 108 6.41 10.46 -0.02
C ARG A 108 7.69 9.66 0.25
N PHE A 109 8.07 8.72 -0.62
CA PHE A 109 9.31 7.95 -0.54
C PHE A 109 10.20 8.08 -1.79
N PRO A 110 10.49 9.31 -2.30
CA PRO A 110 11.32 9.50 -3.48
C PRO A 110 12.74 8.95 -3.30
N GLU A 111 13.20 8.83 -2.06
CA GLU A 111 14.50 8.29 -1.70
C GLU A 111 14.62 6.78 -1.90
N ILE A 112 13.56 6.05 -2.26
CA ILE A 112 13.59 4.63 -2.57
C ILE A 112 13.51 4.46 -4.09
N PRO A 113 14.60 4.34 -4.86
CA PRO A 113 14.54 4.40 -6.32
C PRO A 113 13.85 3.18 -6.96
N GLU A 114 14.03 2.00 -6.36
CA GLU A 114 13.46 0.76 -6.87
C GLU A 114 11.94 0.71 -6.63
N ALA A 115 11.18 0.55 -7.72
CA ALA A 115 9.73 0.63 -7.68
C ALA A 115 9.08 -0.41 -6.77
N GLU A 116 9.55 -1.67 -6.81
CA GLU A 116 9.02 -2.73 -5.95
C GLU A 116 9.28 -2.47 -4.46
N GLU A 117 10.47 -1.97 -4.12
CA GLU A 117 10.80 -1.61 -2.74
C GLU A 117 9.95 -0.42 -2.29
N ARG A 118 9.78 0.59 -3.13
CA ARG A 118 8.93 1.76 -2.83
C ARG A 118 7.46 1.35 -2.62
N LEU A 119 6.94 0.38 -3.38
CA LEU A 119 5.61 -0.18 -3.17
C LEU A 119 5.48 -0.90 -1.81
N LYS A 120 6.52 -1.62 -1.35
CA LYS A 120 6.51 -2.24 -0.02
C LYS A 120 6.49 -1.19 1.11
N PHE A 121 7.28 -0.13 0.99
CA PHE A 121 7.26 0.98 1.96
C PHE A 121 5.93 1.75 1.94
N MET A 122 5.33 1.93 0.77
CA MET A 122 3.98 2.47 0.61
C MET A 122 2.94 1.64 1.37
N LEU A 123 2.93 0.31 1.18
CA LEU A 123 2.03 -0.60 1.91
C LEU A 123 2.24 -0.53 3.43
N ALA A 124 3.50 -0.50 3.88
CA ALA A 124 3.82 -0.35 5.30
C ALA A 124 3.29 0.98 5.86
N ALA A 125 3.45 2.07 5.11
CA ALA A 125 2.98 3.40 5.50
C ALA A 125 1.45 3.51 5.48
N TYR A 126 0.79 2.79 4.58
CA TYR A 126 -0.67 2.64 4.57
C TYR A 126 -1.16 2.01 5.87
N ASN A 127 -0.51 0.94 6.31
CA ASN A 127 -0.93 0.12 7.44
C ASN A 127 -0.61 0.75 8.81
N CYS A 128 0.60 1.25 9.03
CA CYS A 128 1.02 1.77 10.34
C CYS A 128 1.12 3.30 10.40
N GLY A 129 1.12 3.96 9.25
CA GLY A 129 1.41 5.39 9.14
C GLY A 129 2.88 5.65 8.81
N ARG A 130 3.08 6.59 7.88
CA ARG A 130 4.40 7.01 7.37
C ARG A 130 5.43 7.37 8.45
N GLY A 131 5.00 7.94 9.58
CA GLY A 131 5.93 8.37 10.64
C GLY A 131 6.83 7.22 11.13
N TYR A 132 6.27 6.02 11.30
CA TYR A 132 7.04 4.85 11.71
C TYR A 132 7.96 4.35 10.60
N VAL A 133 7.50 4.37 9.34
CA VAL A 133 8.35 3.99 8.20
C VAL A 133 9.54 4.95 8.06
N ASN A 134 9.33 6.25 8.22
CA ASN A 134 10.42 7.24 8.21
C ASN A 134 11.42 7.00 9.35
N ALA A 135 10.92 6.68 10.56
CA ALA A 135 11.78 6.34 11.69
C ALA A 135 12.61 5.07 11.42
N ALA A 136 11.99 4.04 10.86
CA ALA A 136 12.68 2.80 10.47
C ALA A 136 13.73 3.05 9.38
N LEU A 137 13.44 3.85 8.36
CA LEU A 137 14.40 4.22 7.30
C LEU A 137 15.58 5.01 7.86
N ARG A 138 15.33 5.96 8.78
CA ARG A 138 16.39 6.70 9.49
C ARG A 138 17.30 5.73 10.25
N LEU A 139 16.72 4.84 11.05
CA LEU A 139 17.47 3.86 11.85
C LEU A 139 18.22 2.87 10.95
N ALA A 140 17.62 2.45 9.84
CA ALA A 140 18.28 1.57 8.87
C ALA A 140 19.51 2.24 8.26
N ARG A 141 19.39 3.52 7.88
CA ARG A 141 20.52 4.30 7.36
C ARG A 141 21.61 4.47 8.42
N GLN A 142 21.22 4.78 9.66
CA GLN A 142 22.16 4.89 10.78
C GLN A 142 22.86 3.56 11.07
N HIS A 143 22.15 2.44 10.96
CA HIS A 143 22.74 1.11 11.12
C HIS A 143 23.73 0.77 9.98
N GLU A 144 23.48 1.24 8.75
CA GLU A 144 24.37 0.97 7.62
C GLU A 144 25.62 1.87 7.59
N PHE A 145 25.46 3.15 7.93
CA PHE A 145 26.51 4.16 7.74
C PHE A 145 26.91 4.93 9.01
N GLY A 146 26.34 4.59 10.17
CA GLY A 146 26.54 5.35 11.42
C GLY A 146 25.83 6.70 11.41
N PHE A 147 26.30 7.63 12.24
CA PHE A 147 25.72 8.98 12.38
C PHE A 147 26.20 9.97 11.31
N VAL A 148 26.85 9.50 10.24
CA VAL A 148 27.34 10.37 9.18
C VAL A 148 26.15 10.91 8.39
N PRO A 149 26.01 12.23 8.20
CA PRO A 149 24.88 12.84 7.50
C PRO A 149 25.02 12.68 5.97
N LEU A 150 25.06 11.45 5.48
CA LEU A 150 25.07 11.11 4.07
C LEU A 150 23.64 10.80 3.59
N ALA A 151 22.82 11.84 3.49
CA ALA A 151 21.45 11.72 2.97
C ALA A 151 21.39 11.23 1.51
N CYS A 152 22.51 11.32 0.78
CA CYS A 152 22.57 11.09 -0.66
C CYS A 152 23.23 9.77 -1.07
N VAL A 153 23.59 8.88 -0.14
CA VAL A 153 24.26 7.61 -0.47
C VAL A 153 23.22 6.49 -0.56
N PRO A 154 22.98 5.94 -1.77
CA PRO A 154 22.16 4.74 -1.93
C PRO A 154 22.77 3.57 -1.14
N GLY A 155 21.92 2.70 -0.61
CA GLY A 155 22.37 1.60 0.24
C GLY A 155 21.26 0.59 0.54
N LYS A 156 21.63 -0.45 1.30
CA LYS A 156 20.70 -1.50 1.72
C LYS A 156 19.54 -0.93 2.53
N TRP A 157 19.72 0.19 3.22
CA TRP A 157 18.65 0.91 3.95
C TRP A 157 17.43 1.25 3.09
N GLN A 158 17.57 1.29 1.76
CA GLN A 158 16.46 1.51 0.83
C GLN A 158 15.70 0.22 0.47
N THR A 159 16.04 -0.92 1.07
CA THR A 159 15.35 -2.19 0.85
C THR A 159 14.49 -2.55 2.06
N TRP A 160 13.28 -3.02 1.81
CA TRP A 160 12.31 -3.47 2.79
C TRP A 160 12.89 -4.51 3.74
N LYS A 161 13.59 -5.52 3.19
CA LYS A 161 14.22 -6.60 3.98
C LYS A 161 15.23 -6.06 4.99
N PHE A 162 15.93 -4.98 4.65
CA PHE A 162 16.90 -4.37 5.54
C PHE A 162 16.28 -3.31 6.45
N ALA A 163 15.32 -2.52 6.00
CA ALA A 163 14.80 -1.40 6.79
C ALA A 163 13.73 -1.84 7.80
N SER A 164 12.83 -2.73 7.42
CA SER A 164 11.68 -3.08 8.23
C SER A 164 11.98 -3.74 9.59
N PRO A 165 13.08 -4.49 9.83
CA PRO A 165 13.37 -4.95 11.20
C PRO A 165 13.57 -3.78 12.17
N ARG A 166 13.87 -2.58 11.68
CA ARG A 166 14.01 -1.38 12.53
C ARG A 166 12.68 -0.86 13.04
N LEU A 167 11.54 -1.34 12.53
CA LEU A 167 10.23 -1.06 13.13
C LEU A 167 10.12 -1.63 14.55
N ALA A 168 10.89 -2.68 14.89
CA ALA A 168 10.95 -3.25 16.24
C ALA A 168 11.89 -2.49 17.18
N ASP A 169 12.69 -1.56 16.64
CA ASP A 169 13.67 -0.81 17.40
C ASP A 169 12.99 0.09 18.45
N PRO A 170 13.49 0.15 19.70
CA PRO A 170 12.93 1.02 20.73
C PRO A 170 12.85 2.50 20.34
N GLU A 171 13.74 2.99 19.48
CA GLU A 171 13.76 4.36 18.96
C GLU A 171 12.82 4.57 17.77
N CYS A 172 12.21 3.52 17.23
CA CYS A 172 11.20 3.61 16.19
C CYS A 172 9.85 4.01 16.80
N ALA A 173 9.77 5.22 17.32
CA ALA A 173 8.59 5.75 17.97
C ALA A 173 8.13 7.08 17.35
N VAL A 174 6.81 7.28 17.31
CA VAL A 174 6.17 8.52 16.87
C VAL A 174 5.30 9.02 18.02
N LEU A 175 5.61 10.21 18.53
CA LEU A 175 4.92 10.80 19.70
C LEU A 175 4.84 9.82 20.88
N GLY A 176 5.94 9.09 21.14
CA GLY A 176 6.06 8.13 22.24
C GLY A 176 5.36 6.78 22.04
N LYS A 177 4.66 6.57 20.91
CA LYS A 177 4.04 5.28 20.56
C LYS A 177 4.95 4.50 19.63
N LYS A 178 4.86 3.16 19.67
CA LYS A 178 5.61 2.24 18.80
C LYS A 178 4.66 1.52 17.84
N PRO A 179 5.11 1.16 16.63
CA PRO A 179 4.35 0.27 15.76
C PRO A 179 4.46 -1.18 16.27
N ASP A 180 3.47 -2.01 15.96
CA ASP A 180 3.61 -3.45 16.07
C ASP A 180 4.35 -3.96 14.83
N PHE A 181 5.68 -4.09 14.94
CA PHE A 181 6.52 -4.56 13.84
C PHE A 181 5.99 -5.84 13.18
N MET A 182 5.57 -6.82 13.98
CA MET A 182 5.16 -8.12 13.47
C MET A 182 3.88 -7.96 12.63
N GLN A 183 2.93 -7.17 13.10
CA GLN A 183 1.70 -6.88 12.36
C GLN A 183 1.98 -6.15 11.03
N VAL A 184 2.86 -5.15 11.02
CA VAL A 184 3.22 -4.42 9.78
C VAL A 184 3.95 -5.32 8.79
N TRP A 185 4.94 -6.08 9.24
CA TRP A 185 5.69 -7.00 8.40
C TRP A 185 4.77 -8.07 7.81
N GLN A 186 3.93 -8.70 8.64
CA GLN A 186 2.95 -9.68 8.17
C GLN A 186 1.96 -9.09 7.17
N TYR A 187 1.52 -7.84 7.37
CA TYR A 187 0.64 -7.16 6.41
C TYR A 187 1.30 -7.03 5.04
N VAL A 188 2.52 -6.49 4.96
CA VAL A 188 3.25 -6.32 3.69
C VAL A 188 3.49 -7.66 3.01
N GLU A 189 3.98 -8.65 3.75
CA GLU A 189 4.25 -9.99 3.20
C GLU A 189 2.96 -10.70 2.73
N LYS A 190 1.86 -10.56 3.47
CA LYS A 190 0.55 -11.12 3.11
C LYS A 190 0.03 -10.54 1.80
N VAL A 191 0.10 -9.21 1.64
CA VAL A 191 -0.31 -8.53 0.41
C VAL A 191 0.60 -8.93 -0.74
N TRP A 192 1.92 -8.93 -0.54
CA TRP A 192 2.89 -9.24 -1.59
C TRP A 192 2.77 -10.68 -2.09
N LYS A 193 2.63 -11.65 -1.18
CA LYS A 193 2.40 -13.05 -1.54
C LYS A 193 1.13 -13.21 -2.38
N LYS A 194 0.02 -12.60 -1.94
CA LYS A 194 -1.26 -12.67 -2.68
C LYS A 194 -1.17 -12.00 -4.04
N TYR A 195 -0.44 -10.89 -4.15
CA TYR A 195 -0.13 -10.24 -5.41
C TYR A 195 0.62 -11.16 -6.38
N GLU A 196 1.66 -11.86 -5.92
CA GLU A 196 2.38 -12.84 -6.74
C GLU A 196 1.49 -14.00 -7.18
N GLU A 197 0.60 -14.50 -6.31
CA GLU A 197 -0.39 -15.53 -6.67
C GLU A 197 -1.28 -15.04 -7.83
N TYR A 198 -1.82 -13.83 -7.73
CA TYR A 198 -2.62 -13.24 -8.81
C TYR A 198 -1.82 -13.04 -10.10
N ARG A 199 -0.56 -12.59 -10.02
CA ARG A 199 0.31 -12.44 -11.21
C ARG A 199 0.57 -13.78 -11.91
N ARG A 200 0.86 -14.84 -11.13
CA ARG A 200 1.10 -16.18 -11.68
C ARG A 200 -0.16 -16.71 -12.37
N ALA A 201 -1.31 -16.57 -11.73
CA ALA A 201 -2.60 -16.97 -12.31
C ALA A 201 -2.91 -16.22 -13.62
N SER A 202 -2.65 -14.90 -13.67
CA SER A 202 -2.88 -14.09 -14.87
C SER A 202 -1.94 -14.44 -16.04
N ARG A 203 -0.75 -14.98 -15.77
CA ARG A 203 0.21 -15.39 -16.81
C ARG A 203 -0.06 -16.81 -17.33
N GLY A 204 -0.54 -17.71 -16.48
CA GLY A 204 -0.92 -19.08 -16.89
C GLY A 204 -2.26 -19.17 -17.64
N ALA A 205 -3.06 -18.10 -17.62
CA ALA A 205 -4.33 -18.00 -18.33
C ALA A 205 -4.22 -17.37 -19.75
N ARG A 206 -3.02 -16.95 -20.17
CA ARG A 206 -2.71 -16.47 -21.52
C ARG A 206 -1.98 -17.55 -22.30
#